data_AF-A0A1B6IAG3-F1
#
_entry.id   AF-A0A1B6IAG3-F1
#
_cell.length_a   1.000
_cell.length_b   1.000
_cell.length_c   1.000
_cell.angle_alpha   90.00
_cell.angle_beta   90.00
_cell.angle_gamma   90.00
#
_symmetry.space_group_name_H-M   'P 1'
#
loop_
_entity.id
_entity.type
_entity.pdbx_description
1 polymer ?
#
loop_
_entity_poly.entity_id
_entity_poly.type
_entity_poly.pdbx_seq_one_letter_code
_entity_poly.pdbx_strand_id
1 'polypeptide(L)'
;ENTQLAVEIFFLMSGILVTYGFLQYMKKGHKFNLLYFYLHRYCRLTPALAVMVLLYATIAVRFSDGPMWLKFYDMVNSCCYYNWWVTLLYINNYYDPYNMCVTQSWYLS
;
A
#
# COMPACT_ATOMS: atom_id res chain seq x y z
N GLU A 1 8.85 19.89 7.44
CA GLU A 1 10.26 19.52 7.67
C GLU A 1 10.39 18.16 8.36
N ASN A 2 9.69 17.90 9.47
CA ASN A 2 9.82 16.62 10.21
C ASN A 2 9.23 15.37 9.52
N THR A 3 8.32 15.52 8.55
CA THR A 3 7.60 14.40 7.93
C THR A 3 8.45 13.60 6.94
N GLN A 4 9.36 14.24 6.20
CA GLN A 4 10.26 13.56 5.26
C GLN A 4 11.27 12.69 6.00
N LEU A 5 11.83 13.21 7.10
CA LEU A 5 12.77 12.47 7.94
C LEU A 5 12.15 11.18 8.52
N ALA A 6 10.87 11.23 8.92
CA ALA A 6 10.17 10.06 9.44
C ALA A 6 10.05 8.94 8.40
N VAL A 7 9.78 9.29 7.14
CA VAL A 7 9.69 8.34 6.02
C VAL A 7 11.06 7.73 5.72
N GLU A 8 12.12 8.54 5.71
CA GLU A 8 13.49 8.07 5.47
C GLU A 8 13.94 7.07 6.54
N ILE A 9 13.68 7.38 7.81
CA ILE A 9 13.98 6.47 8.92
C ILE A 9 13.16 5.18 8.81
N PHE A 10 11.88 5.27 8.47
CA PHE A 10 11.03 4.08 8.27
C PHE A 10 11.57 3.15 7.18
N PHE A 11 11.96 3.72 6.03
CA PHE A 11 12.55 2.93 4.95
C PHE A 11 13.91 2.33 5.34
N LEU A 12 14.75 3.09 6.03
CA LEU A 12 16.04 2.61 6.53
C LEU A 12 15.87 1.43 7.48
N MET A 13 15.01 1.55 8.48
CA MET A 13 14.72 0.48 9.44
C MET A 13 14.12 -0.75 8.78
N SER A 14 13.19 -0.55 7.84
CA SER A 14 12.58 -1.65 7.08
C SER A 14 13.62 -2.39 6.22
N GLY A 15 14.53 -1.67 5.57
CA GLY A 15 15.61 -2.25 4.75
C GLY A 15 16.64 -3.04 5.57
N ILE A 16 17.03 -2.52 6.74
CA ILE A 16 17.94 -3.20 7.67
C ILE A 16 17.33 -4.52 8.15
N LEU A 17 16.04 -4.51 8.53
CA LEU A 17 15.36 -5.70 9.02
C LEU A 17 15.27 -6.81 7.95
N VAL A 18 14.94 -6.45 6.72
CA VAL A 18 14.89 -7.40 5.60
C VAL A 18 16.27 -7.99 5.33
N THR A 19 17.31 -7.15 5.31
CA THR A 19 18.70 -7.58 5.13
C THR A 19 19.14 -8.54 6.24
N TYR A 20 18.85 -8.20 7.51
CA TYR A 20 19.19 -9.05 8.65
C TYR A 20 18.50 -10.42 8.58
N GLY A 21 17.19 -10.45 8.28
CA GLY A 21 16.44 -11.69 8.09
C GLY A 21 16.98 -12.53 6.93
N PHE A 22 17.36 -11.88 5.83
CA PHE A 22 17.98 -12.54 4.68
C PHE A 22 19.34 -13.17 5.04
N LEU A 23 20.23 -12.45 5.72
CA LEU A 23 21.52 -13.00 6.17
C LEU A 23 21.32 -14.19 7.12
N GLN A 24 20.35 -14.11 8.03
CA GLN A 24 20.07 -15.21 8.97
C GLN A 24 19.53 -16.45 8.24
N TYR A 25 18.67 -16.25 7.23
CA TYR A 25 18.14 -17.32 6.38
C TYR A 25 19.24 -18.00 5.56
N MET A 26 20.15 -17.21 4.98
CA MET A 26 21.31 -17.71 4.25
C MET A 26 22.30 -18.45 5.17
N LYS A 27 22.54 -17.96 6.39
CA LYS A 27 23.41 -18.61 7.39
C LYS A 27 22.88 -20.00 7.80
N LYS A 28 21.57 -20.22 7.74
CA LYS A 28 20.94 -21.54 7.98
C LYS A 28 21.08 -22.52 6.80
N GLY A 29 21.71 -22.11 5.68
CA GLY A 29 21.96 -22.98 4.53
C GLY A 29 20.77 -23.18 3.60
N HIS A 30 19.72 -22.37 3.73
CA HIS A 30 18.53 -22.47 2.88
C HIS A 30 18.78 -21.83 1.51
N LYS A 31 18.28 -22.48 0.43
CA LYS A 31 18.26 -21.88 -0.91
C LYS A 31 17.32 -20.68 -0.92
N PHE A 32 17.84 -19.53 -1.33
CA PHE A 32 17.03 -18.32 -1.48
C PHE A 32 16.22 -18.39 -2.77
N ASN A 33 14.89 -18.36 -2.62
CA ASN A 33 13.98 -18.28 -3.76
C ASN A 33 13.30 -16.91 -3.74
N LEU A 34 13.79 -16.01 -4.59
CA LEU A 34 13.33 -14.62 -4.67
C LEU A 34 11.82 -14.56 -4.93
N LEU A 35 11.31 -15.44 -5.79
CA LEU A 35 9.89 -15.53 -6.12
C LEU A 35 9.03 -15.86 -4.90
N TYR A 36 9.45 -16.84 -4.10
CA TYR A 36 8.73 -17.24 -2.88
C TYR A 36 8.70 -16.09 -1.86
N PHE A 37 9.80 -15.35 -1.72
CA PHE A 37 9.87 -14.19 -0.84
C PHE A 37 8.87 -13.09 -1.24
N TYR A 38 8.81 -12.75 -2.53
CA TYR A 38 7.86 -11.75 -3.03
C TYR A 38 6.41 -12.24 -2.96
N LEU A 39 6.14 -13.51 -3.28
CA LEU A 39 4.80 -14.09 -3.17
C LEU A 39 4.31 -14.11 -1.72
N HIS A 40 5.16 -14.50 -0.78
CA HIS A 40 4.81 -14.47 0.65
C HIS A 40 4.51 -13.05 1.13
N ARG A 41 5.32 -12.07 0.69
CA ARG A 41 5.08 -10.65 0.95
C ARG A 41 3.72 -10.22 0.37
N TYR A 42 3.45 -10.56 -0.88
CA TYR A 42 2.20 -10.23 -1.57
C TYR A 42 0.99 -10.82 -0.84
N CYS A 43 0.97 -12.12 -0.56
CA CYS A 43 -0.12 -12.79 0.15
C CYS A 43 -0.38 -12.22 1.55
N ARG A 44 0.63 -11.67 2.23
CA ARG A 44 0.46 -11.05 3.55
C ARG A 44 -0.14 -9.64 3.48
N LEU A 45 0.27 -8.83 2.50
CA LEU A 45 -0.12 -7.41 2.41
C LEU A 45 -1.41 -7.20 1.62
N THR A 46 -1.63 -7.99 0.57
CA THR A 46 -2.80 -7.89 -0.32
C THR A 46 -4.15 -8.02 0.40
N PRO A 47 -4.38 -8.94 1.37
CA PRO A 47 -5.68 -9.00 2.04
C PRO A 47 -5.99 -7.72 2.83
N ALA A 48 -4.99 -7.13 3.49
CA ALA A 48 -5.18 -5.88 4.23
C ALA A 48 -5.49 -4.71 3.27
N LEU A 49 -4.77 -4.60 2.15
CA LEU A 49 -5.06 -3.56 1.16
C LEU A 49 -6.39 -3.77 0.45
N ALA A 50 -6.77 -5.01 0.14
CA ALA A 50 -8.08 -5.31 -0.45
C ALA A 50 -9.21 -4.87 0.48
N VAL A 51 -9.09 -5.13 1.79
CA VAL A 51 -10.03 -4.60 2.78
C VAL A 51 -10.03 -3.07 2.74
N MET A 52 -8.88 -2.41 2.74
CA MET A 52 -8.83 -0.94 2.66
C MET A 52 -9.50 -0.39 1.40
N VAL A 53 -9.25 -0.97 0.22
CA VAL A 53 -9.91 -0.57 -1.03
C VAL A 53 -11.43 -0.74 -0.91
N LEU A 54 -11.90 -1.86 -0.34
CA LEU A 54 -13.33 -2.08 -0.10
C LEU A 54 -13.92 -1.07 0.88
N LEU A 55 -13.22 -0.72 1.96
CA LEU A 55 -13.66 0.29 2.91
C LEU A 55 -13.73 1.67 2.24
N TYR A 56 -12.76 2.04 1.42
CA TYR A 56 -12.81 3.29 0.65
C TYR A 56 -13.97 3.31 -0.34
N ALA A 57 -14.32 2.18 -0.94
CA ALA A 57 -15.48 2.06 -1.83
C ALA A 57 -16.84 2.06 -1.10
N THR A 58 -16.90 1.56 0.15
CA THR A 58 -18.18 1.31 0.85
C THR A 58 -18.43 2.24 2.04
N ILE A 59 -17.44 2.43 2.91
CA ILE A 59 -17.55 3.23 4.14
C ILE A 59 -17.50 4.73 3.83
N ALA A 60 -16.81 5.14 2.77
CA ALA A 60 -16.82 6.54 2.35
C ALA A 60 -18.25 7.06 2.07
N VAL A 61 -19.18 6.19 1.67
CA VAL A 61 -20.59 6.55 1.43
C VAL A 61 -21.33 6.90 2.73
N ARG A 62 -20.95 6.30 3.86
CA ARG A 62 -21.75 6.30 5.11
C ARG A 62 -21.13 7.10 6.25
N PHE A 63 -19.92 7.60 6.09
CA PHE A 63 -19.13 8.13 7.22
C PHE A 63 -19.58 9.51 7.70
N SER A 64 -20.23 10.32 6.85
CA SER A 64 -20.70 11.66 7.25
C SER A 64 -21.77 12.22 6.29
N ASP A 65 -22.85 12.78 6.83
CA ASP A 65 -23.93 13.42 6.05
C ASP A 65 -23.70 14.94 5.88
N GLY A 66 -22.49 15.33 5.45
CA GLY A 66 -22.11 16.73 5.24
C GLY A 66 -22.13 17.15 3.75
N PRO A 67 -22.49 18.40 3.41
CA PRO A 67 -22.47 18.88 2.02
C PRO A 67 -21.07 18.91 1.39
N MET A 68 -20.02 19.03 2.21
CA MET A 68 -18.62 18.90 1.78
C MET A 68 -18.23 17.43 1.57
N TRP A 69 -18.85 16.51 2.31
CA TRP A 69 -18.59 15.08 2.21
C TRP A 69 -19.02 14.52 0.86
N LEU A 70 -20.16 14.98 0.32
CA LEU A 70 -20.64 14.58 -1.00
C LEU A 70 -19.63 14.87 -2.12
N LYS A 71 -18.97 16.04 -2.10
CA LYS A 71 -17.93 16.39 -3.07
C LYS A 71 -16.67 15.54 -2.93
N PHE A 72 -16.25 15.29 -1.69
CA PHE A 72 -15.10 14.44 -1.40
C PHE A 72 -15.37 12.99 -1.83
N TYR A 73 -16.56 12.49 -1.53
CA TYR A 73 -17.03 11.17 -1.93
C TYR A 73 -17.02 11.00 -3.45
N ASP A 74 -17.60 11.91 -4.22
CA ASP A 74 -17.63 11.79 -5.69
C ASP A 74 -16.22 11.72 -6.29
N MET A 75 -15.28 12.50 -5.74
CA MET A 75 -13.89 12.48 -6.16
C MET A 75 -13.20 11.14 -5.81
N VAL A 76 -13.31 10.69 -4.55
CA VAL A 76 -12.66 9.45 -4.10
C VAL A 76 -13.27 8.22 -4.77
N ASN A 77 -14.60 8.18 -4.92
CA ASN A 77 -15.32 7.07 -5.53
C ASN A 77 -14.98 6.94 -7.02
N SER A 78 -14.94 8.05 -7.76
CA SER A 78 -14.56 8.03 -9.18
C SER A 78 -13.10 7.61 -9.40
N CYS A 79 -12.16 8.13 -8.58
CA CYS A 79 -10.76 7.69 -8.61
C CYS A 79 -10.63 6.21 -8.25
N CYS A 80 -11.31 5.73 -7.19
CA CYS A 80 -11.20 4.35 -6.78
C CYS A 80 -11.86 3.38 -7.76
N TYR A 81 -12.99 3.75 -8.37
CA TYR A 81 -13.65 2.93 -9.40
C TYR A 81 -12.74 2.66 -10.61
N TYR A 82 -11.89 3.62 -10.97
CA TYR A 82 -10.96 3.47 -12.10
C TYR A 82 -9.63 2.81 -11.69
N ASN A 83 -9.09 3.13 -10.51
CA ASN A 83 -7.73 2.76 -10.10
C ASN A 83 -7.64 1.71 -8.96
N TRP A 84 -8.73 1.09 -8.52
CA TRP A 84 -8.70 0.06 -7.46
C TRP A 84 -7.75 -1.11 -7.77
N TRP A 85 -7.69 -1.54 -9.03
CA TRP A 85 -6.85 -2.66 -9.48
C TRP A 85 -5.36 -2.28 -9.47
N VAL A 86 -5.05 -1.03 -9.81
CA VAL A 86 -3.70 -0.44 -9.74
C VAL A 86 -3.20 -0.48 -8.29
N THR A 87 -4.11 -0.17 -7.35
CA THR A 87 -3.82 -0.24 -5.91
C THR A 87 -3.57 -1.66 -5.41
N LEU A 88 -4.30 -2.66 -5.92
CA LEU A 88 -4.08 -4.07 -5.57
C LEU A 88 -2.80 -4.67 -6.18
N LEU A 89 -2.36 -4.14 -7.31
CA LEU A 89 -1.13 -4.57 -7.98
C LEU A 89 0.11 -3.80 -7.51
N TYR A 90 -0.01 -2.84 -6.59
CA TYR A 90 1.10 -2.02 -6.08
C TYR A 90 1.83 -1.23 -7.18
N ILE A 91 1.11 -0.75 -8.19
CA ILE A 91 1.71 -0.01 -9.32
C ILE A 91 1.20 1.44 -9.40
N ASN A 92 0.67 1.97 -8.29
CA ASN A 92 0.09 3.32 -8.26
C ASN A 92 1.10 4.40 -8.65
N ASN A 93 2.35 4.28 -8.17
CA ASN A 93 3.40 5.26 -8.47
C ASN A 93 3.78 5.31 -9.96
N TYR A 94 3.60 4.22 -10.68
CA TYR A 94 3.97 4.13 -12.10
C TYR A 94 2.82 4.50 -13.04
N TYR A 95 1.59 4.11 -12.70
CA TYR A 95 0.42 4.35 -13.55
C TYR A 95 -0.12 5.77 -13.41
N ASP A 96 -0.48 6.18 -12.18
CA ASP A 96 -1.02 7.51 -11.90
C ASP A 96 -0.73 7.88 -10.43
N PRO A 97 0.38 8.60 -10.17
CA PRO A 97 0.78 8.95 -8.81
C PRO A 97 -0.13 10.00 -8.17
N TYR A 98 -0.99 10.68 -8.94
CA TYR A 98 -1.85 11.74 -8.41
C TYR A 98 -3.27 11.24 -8.11
N ASN A 99 -3.74 10.19 -8.80
CA ASN A 99 -5.09 9.63 -8.61
C ASN A 99 -5.06 8.22 -7.98
N MET A 100 -4.61 8.11 -6.74
CA MET A 100 -4.61 6.83 -6.00
C MET A 100 -5.94 6.59 -5.28
N CYS A 101 -6.49 5.37 -5.32
CA CYS A 101 -7.66 5.02 -4.50
C CYS A 101 -7.35 5.15 -2.99
N VAL A 102 -6.17 4.66 -2.60
CA VAL A 102 -5.70 4.59 -1.21
C VAL A 102 -4.39 5.38 -1.14
N THR A 103 -4.44 6.66 -0.80
CA THR A 103 -3.25 7.55 -0.85
C THR A 103 -2.10 6.98 -0.03
N GLN A 104 -2.36 6.45 1.17
CA GLN A 104 -1.35 5.81 2.03
C GLN A 104 -0.66 4.59 1.39
N SER A 105 -1.17 4.01 0.30
CA SER A 105 -0.49 2.89 -0.38
C SER A 105 0.73 3.31 -1.20
N TRP A 106 1.01 4.62 -1.30
CA TRP A 106 2.13 5.17 -2.08
C TRP A 106 3.49 4.59 -1.65
N TYR A 107 3.74 4.35 -0.36
CA TYR A 107 5.03 3.82 0.12
C TYR A 107 5.18 2.31 -0.13
N LEU A 108 4.08 1.65 -0.49
CA LEU A 108 4.00 0.20 -0.74
C LEU A 108 4.13 -0.13 -2.23
N SER A 109 3.99 0.88 -3.09
CA SER A 109 3.98 0.78 -4.57
C SER A 109 5.31 1.17 -5.19
#